data_AF-A0A7S1ZS24-F1
#
_entry.id   AF-A0A7S1ZS24-F1
#
_cell.length_a   1.000
_cell.length_b   1.000
_cell.length_c   1.000
_cell.angle_alpha   90.00
_cell.angle_beta   90.00
_cell.angle_gamma   90.00
#
_symmetry.space_group_name_H-M   'P 1'
#
loop_
_entity.id
_entity.type
_entity.pdbx_description
1 polymer ?
#
loop_
_entity_poly.entity_id
_entity_poly.type
_entity_poly.pdbx_seq_one_letter_code
_entity_poly.pdbx_strand_id
1 'polypeptide(L)'
;LLLMGNDSTLYKSKDNTSLECELTGEVINEHSYLLQIQNEPGQVAVTLVFKQILSYYRGNYEGAAELSDQTQGYTEKYGKIFFQGVRYAFFDGLTALAMLQKNTGYRNNRKWLKRKSNSMKKMSTWKGKGNVNVIHMLLLLQAEEYTLERKIDMNLARSKFDAAIAIAGKAGFANDSALANERAGAFCS
;
A
#
# COMPACT_ATOMS: atom_id res chain seq x y z
N LEU A 1 -27.93 -34.24 5.55
CA LEU A 1 -27.08 -33.72 6.63
C LEU A 1 -25.62 -33.80 6.16
N LEU A 2 -25.10 -32.73 5.58
CA LEU A 2 -23.66 -32.48 5.41
C LEU A 2 -23.52 -30.99 5.12
N LEU A 3 -22.82 -30.34 6.03
CA LEU A 3 -22.83 -28.91 6.31
C LEU A 3 -22.12 -28.14 5.19
N MET A 4 -22.87 -27.39 4.38
CA MET A 4 -22.31 -26.24 3.66
C MET A 4 -22.10 -25.13 4.68
N GLY A 5 -20.88 -25.08 5.24
CA GLY A 5 -20.41 -23.98 6.07
C GLY A 5 -20.43 -22.70 5.26
N ASN A 6 -21.49 -21.92 5.44
CA ASN A 6 -21.68 -20.61 4.85
C ASN A 6 -20.73 -19.63 5.54
N ASP A 7 -19.47 -19.59 5.10
CA ASP A 7 -18.46 -18.69 5.67
C ASP A 7 -18.59 -17.29 5.04
N SER A 8 -19.75 -16.67 5.27
CA SER A 8 -20.11 -15.31 4.86
C SER A 8 -19.46 -14.24 5.75
N THR A 9 -18.25 -14.49 6.24
CA THR A 9 -17.60 -13.71 7.31
C THR A 9 -16.58 -12.69 6.78
N LEU A 10 -16.23 -12.74 5.49
CA LEU A 10 -15.24 -11.82 4.89
C LEU A 10 -15.75 -10.39 4.65
N TYR A 11 -17.06 -10.15 4.72
CA TYR A 11 -17.69 -8.84 4.47
C TYR A 11 -18.65 -8.39 5.58
N LYS A 12 -18.41 -8.78 6.83
CA LYS A 12 -19.10 -8.12 7.96
C LYS A 12 -18.28 -6.90 8.37
N SER A 13 -18.68 -5.73 7.87
CA SER A 13 -18.27 -4.44 8.41
C SER A 13 -18.69 -4.39 9.88
N LYS A 14 -17.75 -4.70 10.78
CA LYS A 14 -17.84 -4.24 12.15
C LYS A 14 -17.32 -2.82 12.14
N ASP A 15 -18.19 -1.93 12.62
CA ASP A 15 -18.00 -0.51 12.87
C ASP A 15 -18.19 0.42 11.67
N ASN A 16 -19.23 1.24 11.84
CA ASN A 16 -19.74 2.27 10.96
C ASN A 16 -18.82 3.52 11.01
N THR A 17 -17.53 3.33 10.76
CA THR A 17 -16.65 4.41 10.31
C THR A 17 -16.71 4.37 8.80
N SER A 18 -17.51 5.26 8.22
CA SER A 18 -17.58 5.46 6.78
C SER A 18 -16.17 5.63 6.23
N LEU A 19 -15.63 4.58 5.60
CA LEU A 19 -14.48 4.71 4.73
C LEU A 19 -14.88 5.78 3.70
N GLU A 20 -14.27 6.97 3.75
CA GLU A 20 -14.54 8.13 2.86
C GLU A 20 -14.31 7.85 1.35
N CYS A 21 -14.24 6.58 0.95
CA CYS A 21 -13.96 6.11 -0.39
C CYS A 21 -14.87 4.94 -0.79
N GLU A 22 -16.13 4.95 -0.36
CA GLU A 22 -17.16 4.03 -0.88
C GLU A 22 -17.74 4.58 -2.19
N LEU A 23 -17.76 3.75 -3.23
CA LEU A 23 -18.37 4.11 -4.51
C LEU A 23 -19.89 3.89 -4.42
N THR A 24 -20.67 4.97 -4.42
CA THR A 24 -22.14 4.93 -4.30
C THR A 24 -22.86 5.42 -5.57
N GLY A 25 -22.15 5.46 -6.71
CA GLY A 25 -22.69 5.98 -7.96
C GLY A 25 -23.73 5.07 -8.62
N GLU A 26 -24.54 5.65 -9.50
CA GLU A 26 -25.58 4.93 -10.24
C GLU A 26 -25.01 3.86 -11.19
N VAL A 27 -23.82 4.10 -11.74
CA VAL A 27 -23.13 3.18 -12.67
C VAL A 27 -22.37 2.08 -11.91
N ILE A 28 -21.74 2.43 -10.79
CA ILE A 28 -21.01 1.50 -9.92
C ILE A 28 -21.35 1.82 -8.48
N ASN A 29 -22.01 0.86 -7.84
CA ASN A 29 -22.13 0.75 -6.39
C ASN A 29 -21.15 -0.31 -5.89
N GLU A 30 -20.28 0.07 -4.96
CA GLU A 30 -19.21 -0.79 -4.46
C GLU A 30 -19.76 -2.06 -3.81
N HIS A 31 -20.77 -1.93 -2.95
CA HIS A 31 -21.34 -3.07 -2.26
C HIS A 31 -21.90 -4.09 -3.26
N SER A 32 -22.70 -3.64 -4.23
CA SER A 32 -23.22 -4.50 -5.29
C SER A 32 -22.11 -5.12 -6.14
N TYR A 33 -21.06 -4.35 -6.47
CA TYR A 33 -19.93 -4.83 -7.25
C TYR A 33 -19.12 -5.90 -6.50
N LEU A 34 -18.79 -5.67 -5.23
CA LEU A 34 -18.06 -6.63 -4.39
C LEU A 34 -18.82 -7.94 -4.22
N LEU A 35 -20.15 -7.89 -4.11
CA LEU A 35 -20.99 -9.10 -4.08
C LEU A 35 -20.93 -9.88 -5.39
N GLN A 36 -20.86 -9.22 -6.55
CA GLN A 36 -20.71 -9.88 -7.85
C GLN A 36 -19.38 -10.61 -7.97
N ILE A 37 -18.31 -10.02 -7.45
CA ILE A 37 -16.96 -10.59 -7.54
C ILE A 37 -16.53 -11.41 -6.32
N GLN A 38 -17.41 -11.63 -5.33
CA GLN A 38 -17.05 -12.25 -4.04
C GLN A 38 -16.43 -13.66 -4.17
N ASN A 39 -16.80 -14.39 -5.23
CA ASN A 39 -16.28 -15.73 -5.54
C ASN A 39 -15.04 -15.69 -6.46
N GLU A 40 -14.59 -14.51 -6.85
CA GLU A 40 -13.44 -14.24 -7.72
C GLU A 40 -12.32 -13.60 -6.90
N PRO A 41 -11.58 -14.37 -6.09
CA PRO A 41 -10.66 -13.82 -5.10
C PRO A 41 -9.54 -12.95 -5.68
N GLY A 42 -9.16 -13.19 -6.95
CA GLY A 42 -8.23 -12.33 -7.67
C GLY A 42 -8.81 -10.93 -7.91
N GLN A 43 -10.07 -10.84 -8.35
CA GLN A 43 -10.73 -9.56 -8.61
C GLN A 43 -10.98 -8.78 -7.31
N VAL A 44 -11.34 -9.49 -6.23
CA VAL A 44 -11.45 -8.89 -4.89
C VAL A 44 -10.11 -8.29 -4.47
N ALA A 45 -9.02 -9.06 -4.58
CA ALA A 45 -7.68 -8.57 -4.24
C ALA A 45 -7.29 -7.33 -5.03
N VAL A 46 -7.52 -7.32 -6.35
CA VAL A 46 -7.23 -6.15 -7.21
C VAL A 46 -8.03 -4.93 -6.78
N THR A 47 -9.32 -5.11 -6.47
CA THR A 47 -10.19 -4.03 -6.00
C THR A 47 -9.68 -3.44 -4.69
N LEU A 48 -9.32 -4.28 -3.72
CA LEU A 48 -8.77 -3.85 -2.43
C LEU A 48 -7.43 -3.12 -2.58
N VAL A 49 -6.55 -3.57 -3.48
CA VAL A 49 -5.28 -2.88 -3.78
C VAL A 49 -5.52 -1.48 -4.30
N PHE A 50 -6.43 -1.30 -5.26
CA PHE A 50 -6.70 0.03 -5.80
C PHE A 50 -7.38 0.94 -4.80
N LYS A 51 -8.30 0.41 -3.98
CA LYS A 51 -8.85 1.17 -2.85
C LYS A 51 -7.77 1.59 -1.87
N GLN A 52 -6.83 0.71 -1.53
CA GLN A 52 -5.70 1.05 -0.64
C GLN A 52 -4.88 2.21 -1.22
N ILE A 53 -4.57 2.14 -2.52
CA ILE A 53 -3.83 3.18 -3.23
C ILE A 53 -4.57 4.53 -3.15
N LEU A 54 -5.87 4.53 -3.42
CA LEU A 54 -6.70 5.74 -3.36
C LEU A 54 -6.77 6.32 -1.94
N SER A 55 -6.97 5.48 -0.93
CA SER A 55 -6.96 5.91 0.47
C SER A 55 -5.62 6.54 0.84
N TYR A 56 -4.50 5.96 0.40
CA TYR A 56 -3.18 6.52 0.64
C TYR A 56 -2.99 7.89 -0.02
N TYR A 57 -3.37 8.03 -1.30
CA TYR A 57 -3.28 9.32 -2.02
C TYR A 57 -4.14 10.42 -1.39
N ARG A 58 -5.21 10.07 -0.68
CA ARG A 58 -6.04 11.03 0.06
C ARG A 58 -5.49 11.36 1.45
N GLY A 59 -4.36 10.79 1.85
CA GLY A 59 -3.82 10.92 3.20
C GLY A 59 -4.58 10.12 4.27
N ASN A 60 -5.58 9.31 3.88
CA ASN A 60 -6.29 8.41 4.80
C ASN A 60 -5.46 7.14 5.04
N TYR A 61 -4.40 7.27 5.84
CA TYR A 61 -3.46 6.19 6.11
C TYR A 61 -4.06 5.07 6.95
N GLU A 62 -4.98 5.36 7.86
CA GLU A 62 -5.78 4.36 8.59
C GLU A 62 -6.60 3.48 7.66
N GLY A 63 -7.38 4.10 6.76
CA GLY A 63 -8.17 3.35 5.78
C GLY A 63 -7.29 2.54 4.83
N ALA A 64 -6.13 3.09 4.43
CA ALA A 64 -5.14 2.33 3.67
C ALA A 64 -4.58 1.13 4.48
N ALA A 65 -4.39 1.29 5.79
CA ALA A 65 -3.94 0.22 6.69
C ALA A 65 -4.97 -0.90 6.81
N GLU A 66 -6.25 -0.56 6.97
CA GLU A 66 -7.37 -1.52 7.01
C GLU A 66 -7.49 -2.29 5.70
N LEU A 67 -7.46 -1.59 4.56
CA LEU A 67 -7.50 -2.21 3.23
C LEU A 67 -6.28 -3.09 3.00
N SER A 68 -5.11 -2.72 3.51
CA SER A 68 -3.92 -3.55 3.43
C SER A 68 -4.02 -4.82 4.28
N ASP A 69 -4.65 -4.77 5.46
CA ASP A 69 -4.98 -5.95 6.27
C ASP A 69 -5.88 -6.92 5.52
N GLN A 70 -6.94 -6.42 4.89
CA GLN A 70 -7.84 -7.24 4.09
C GLN A 70 -7.09 -7.86 2.89
N THR A 71 -6.30 -7.05 2.18
CA THR A 71 -5.56 -7.47 0.98
C THR A 71 -4.51 -8.53 1.27
N GLN A 72 -3.82 -8.46 2.42
CA GLN A 72 -2.77 -9.41 2.80
C GLN A 72 -3.27 -10.86 2.72
N GLY A 73 -4.45 -11.13 3.29
CA GLY A 73 -5.05 -12.46 3.31
C GLY A 73 -5.31 -13.02 1.91
N TYR A 74 -5.65 -12.17 0.94
CA TYR A 74 -5.81 -12.59 -0.45
C TYR A 74 -4.47 -12.84 -1.15
N THR A 75 -3.47 -11.99 -0.92
CA THR A 75 -2.15 -12.15 -1.57
C THR A 75 -1.41 -13.41 -1.12
N GLU A 76 -1.56 -13.79 0.15
CA GLU A 76 -0.97 -15.01 0.71
C GLU A 76 -1.69 -16.27 0.21
N LYS A 77 -3.02 -16.20 0.04
CA LYS A 77 -3.85 -17.35 -0.34
C LYS A 77 -3.90 -17.61 -1.84
N TYR A 78 -3.89 -16.56 -2.67
CA TYR A 78 -4.16 -16.68 -4.11
C TYR A 78 -2.96 -16.43 -5.02
N GLY A 79 -1.78 -16.15 -4.43
CA GLY A 79 -0.44 -16.53 -4.92
C GLY A 79 0.04 -16.07 -6.30
N LYS A 80 -0.81 -15.49 -7.15
CA LYS A 80 -0.44 -14.98 -8.47
C LYS A 80 -0.94 -13.57 -8.59
N ILE A 81 -0.06 -12.63 -8.31
CA ILE A 81 -0.39 -11.24 -8.61
C ILE A 81 0.70 -10.68 -9.51
N PHE A 82 0.26 -10.35 -10.73
CA PHE A 82 0.94 -9.57 -11.76
C PHE A 82 1.32 -8.17 -11.21
N PHE A 83 1.29 -7.13 -12.03
CA PHE A 83 1.51 -5.74 -11.64
C PHE A 83 0.89 -5.34 -10.28
N GLN A 84 -0.31 -5.84 -9.95
CA GLN A 84 -1.00 -5.51 -8.71
C GLN A 84 -0.28 -6.00 -7.44
N GLY A 85 0.53 -7.06 -7.52
CA GLY A 85 1.29 -7.58 -6.38
C GLY A 85 2.46 -6.67 -6.05
N VAL A 86 3.06 -6.08 -7.09
CA VAL A 86 4.08 -5.04 -6.95
C VAL A 86 3.47 -3.80 -6.34
N ARG A 87 2.31 -3.33 -6.84
CA ARG A 87 1.60 -2.18 -6.28
C ARG A 87 1.18 -2.41 -4.83
N TYR A 88 0.65 -3.58 -4.49
CA TYR A 88 0.33 -3.95 -3.11
C TYR A 88 1.57 -3.85 -2.20
N ALA A 89 2.67 -4.51 -2.57
CA ALA A 89 3.89 -4.47 -1.76
C ALA A 89 4.42 -3.04 -1.60
N PHE A 90 4.32 -2.21 -2.63
CA PHE A 90 4.73 -0.81 -2.57
C PHE A 90 3.89 -0.02 -1.57
N PHE A 91 2.56 -0.05 -1.74
CA PHE A 91 1.64 0.73 -0.92
C PHE A 91 1.52 0.17 0.49
N ASP A 92 1.67 -1.13 0.73
CA ASP A 92 1.77 -1.66 2.09
C ASP A 92 3.02 -1.13 2.81
N GLY A 93 4.14 -0.97 2.09
CA GLY A 93 5.34 -0.33 2.62
C GLY A 93 5.12 1.13 2.99
N LEU A 94 4.51 1.91 2.07
CA LEU A 94 4.20 3.32 2.29
C LEU A 94 3.19 3.52 3.43
N THR A 95 2.11 2.73 3.45
CA THR A 95 1.13 2.72 4.54
C THR A 95 1.80 2.39 5.86
N ALA A 96 2.66 1.36 5.92
CA ALA A 96 3.38 1.02 7.14
C ALA A 96 4.29 2.15 7.63
N LEU A 97 4.96 2.87 6.72
CA LEU A 97 5.78 4.05 7.05
C LEU A 97 4.92 5.19 7.60
N ALA A 98 3.80 5.51 6.94
CA ALA A 98 2.87 6.53 7.41
C ALA A 98 2.30 6.20 8.81
N MET A 99 1.93 4.93 9.05
CA MET A 99 1.46 4.48 10.35
C MET A 99 2.56 4.50 11.43
N LEU A 100 3.82 4.28 11.06
CA LEU A 100 4.96 4.44 11.97
C LEU A 100 5.21 5.91 12.31
N GLN A 101 5.01 6.81 11.36
CA GLN A 101 5.14 8.26 11.57
C GLN A 101 4.04 8.80 12.50
N LYS A 102 2.80 8.31 12.36
CA LYS A 102 1.66 8.77 13.17
C LYS A 102 1.71 8.30 14.63
N ASN A 103 2.30 7.13 14.90
CA ASN A 103 2.34 6.57 16.24
C ASN A 103 3.61 6.98 16.98
N THR A 104 3.49 7.66 18.12
CA THR A 104 4.58 8.11 19.01
C THR A 104 5.35 6.97 19.70
N GLY A 105 5.21 5.72 19.22
CA GLY A 105 5.79 4.51 19.80
C GLY A 105 6.39 3.58 18.75
N TYR A 106 7.29 4.09 17.88
CA TYR A 106 7.94 3.37 16.78
C TYR A 106 8.34 1.91 17.09
N ARG A 107 8.93 1.63 18.27
CA ARG A 107 9.38 0.28 18.67
C ARG A 107 8.25 -0.66 19.13
N ASN A 108 7.13 -0.09 19.59
CA ASN A 108 6.00 -0.86 20.08
C ASN A 108 5.09 -1.32 18.94
N ASN A 109 5.23 -0.70 17.75
CA ASN A 109 4.41 -1.05 16.60
C ASN A 109 5.05 -2.12 15.70
N ARG A 110 5.21 -3.33 16.28
CA ARG A 110 5.84 -4.50 15.61
C ARG A 110 5.19 -4.86 14.27
N LYS A 111 3.88 -4.65 14.14
CA LYS A 111 3.12 -4.90 12.90
C LYS A 111 3.68 -4.05 11.75
N TRP A 112 3.74 -2.74 11.93
CA TRP A 112 4.17 -1.84 10.85
C TRP A 112 5.67 -1.94 10.57
N LEU A 113 6.49 -2.19 11.59
CA LEU A 113 7.92 -2.49 11.40
C LEU A 113 8.12 -3.72 10.50
N LYS A 114 7.35 -4.79 10.75
CA LYS A 114 7.39 -6.02 9.95
C LYS A 114 6.93 -5.76 8.52
N ARG A 115 5.81 -5.04 8.33
CA ARG A 115 5.26 -4.73 7.01
C ARG A 115 6.20 -3.88 6.16
N LYS A 116 6.70 -2.76 6.69
CA LYS A 116 7.74 -1.95 6.05
C LYS A 116 8.92 -2.83 5.60
N SER A 117 9.48 -3.62 6.52
CA SER A 117 10.65 -4.45 6.24
C SER A 117 10.38 -5.50 5.15
N ASN A 118 9.21 -6.14 5.19
CA ASN A 118 8.80 -7.12 4.19
C ASN A 118 8.64 -6.49 2.80
N SER A 119 8.00 -5.33 2.72
CA SER A 119 7.81 -4.59 1.46
C SER A 119 9.13 -4.17 0.84
N MET A 120 10.02 -3.56 1.63
CA MET A 120 11.36 -3.19 1.18
C MET A 120 12.19 -4.41 0.76
N LYS A 121 12.10 -5.53 1.50
CA LYS A 121 12.78 -6.79 1.14
C LYS A 121 12.26 -7.37 -0.17
N LYS A 122 10.95 -7.38 -0.40
CA LYS A 122 10.34 -7.82 -1.67
C LYS A 122 10.85 -6.99 -2.84
N MET A 123 10.80 -5.66 -2.73
CA MET A 123 11.29 -4.74 -3.76
C MET A 123 12.78 -4.91 -4.03
N SER A 124 13.60 -5.03 -2.98
CA SER A 124 15.04 -5.30 -3.11
C SER A 124 15.32 -6.64 -3.81
N THR A 125 14.56 -7.68 -3.47
CA THR A 125 14.67 -8.99 -4.12
C THR A 125 14.30 -8.92 -5.59
N TRP A 126 13.22 -8.22 -5.95
CA TRP A 126 12.80 -8.05 -7.34
C TRP A 126 13.81 -7.22 -8.16
N LYS A 127 14.34 -6.15 -7.57
CA LYS A 127 15.47 -5.40 -8.15
C LYS A 127 16.66 -6.33 -8.43
N GLY A 128 17.07 -7.13 -7.44
CA GLY A 128 18.18 -8.09 -7.59
C GLY A 128 17.95 -9.15 -8.66
N LYS A 129 16.69 -9.50 -8.94
CA LYS A 129 16.28 -10.39 -10.03
C LYS A 129 16.13 -9.67 -11.39
N GLY A 130 16.52 -8.40 -11.49
CA GLY A 130 16.51 -7.64 -12.74
C GLY A 130 15.22 -6.87 -13.04
N ASN A 131 14.25 -6.82 -12.11
CA ASN A 131 13.08 -5.97 -12.31
C ASN A 131 13.45 -4.51 -12.05
N VAL A 132 13.67 -3.74 -13.11
CA VAL A 132 14.04 -2.32 -13.02
C VAL A 132 12.86 -1.42 -12.62
N ASN A 133 11.62 -1.87 -12.85
CA ASN A 133 10.40 -1.10 -12.59
C ASN A 133 10.07 -0.95 -11.10
N VAL A 134 10.84 -1.56 -10.20
CA VAL A 134 10.67 -1.40 -8.74
C VAL A 134 11.73 -0.50 -8.12
N ILE A 135 12.70 -0.01 -8.91
CA ILE A 135 13.84 0.75 -8.39
C ILE A 135 13.35 2.07 -7.76
N HIS A 136 12.51 2.83 -8.45
CA HIS A 136 11.98 4.09 -7.92
C HIS A 136 11.08 3.87 -6.70
N MET A 137 10.30 2.78 -6.68
CA MET A 137 9.48 2.39 -5.53
C MET A 137 10.33 2.10 -4.30
N LEU A 138 11.41 1.32 -4.45
CA LEU A 138 12.34 1.03 -3.36
C LEU A 138 13.03 2.30 -2.85
N LEU A 139 13.43 3.19 -3.76
CA LEU A 139 14.04 4.47 -3.38
C LEU A 139 13.08 5.35 -2.59
N LEU A 140 11.80 5.42 -2.97
CA LEU A 140 10.80 6.18 -2.22
C LEU A 140 10.59 5.59 -0.81
N LEU A 141 10.49 4.27 -0.68
CA LEU A 141 10.39 3.61 0.63
C LEU A 141 11.63 3.87 1.50
N GLN A 142 12.82 3.91 0.91
CA GLN A 142 14.06 4.25 1.62
C GLN A 142 14.05 5.72 2.06
N ALA A 143 13.59 6.63 1.20
CA ALA A 143 13.50 8.06 1.51
C ALA A 143 12.62 8.30 2.74
N GLU A 144 11.40 7.76 2.73
CA GLU A 144 10.48 7.86 3.88
C GLU A 144 10.98 7.11 5.12
N GLU A 145 11.76 6.03 4.96
CA GLU A 145 12.39 5.40 6.13
C GLU A 145 13.40 6.34 6.83
N TYR A 146 14.12 7.15 6.06
CA TYR A 146 15.05 8.15 6.59
C TYR A 146 14.36 9.37 7.21
N THR A 147 13.05 9.57 7.02
CA THR A 147 12.30 10.67 7.66
C THR A 147 11.69 10.28 9.00
N LEU A 148 11.69 9.00 9.35
CA LEU A 148 11.22 8.53 10.66
C LEU A 148 12.11 9.08 11.78
N GLU A 149 11.50 9.57 12.87
CA GLU A 149 12.15 10.34 13.96
C GLU A 149 13.49 9.80 14.50
N ARG A 150 13.75 8.51 14.36
CA ARG A 150 14.95 7.84 14.89
C ARG A 150 15.99 7.47 13.83
N LYS A 151 15.68 7.69 12.56
CA LYS A 151 16.56 7.51 11.39
C LYS A 151 16.75 8.82 10.61
N ILE A 152 16.35 9.96 11.20
CA ILE A 152 16.43 11.28 10.57
C ILE A 152 17.85 11.48 10.04
N ASP A 153 17.98 11.33 8.74
CA ASP A 153 19.11 11.76 7.95
C ASP A 153 18.51 12.46 6.73
N MET A 154 18.21 13.74 6.90
CA MET A 154 17.51 14.52 5.88
C MET A 154 18.32 14.66 4.59
N ASN A 155 19.64 14.54 4.66
CA ASN A 155 20.48 14.56 3.47
C ASN A 155 20.31 13.26 2.67
N LEU A 156 20.33 12.11 3.34
CA LEU A 156 20.03 10.83 2.70
C LEU A 156 18.57 10.78 2.24
N ALA A 157 17.62 11.23 3.04
CA ALA A 157 16.20 11.29 2.65
C ALA A 157 16.01 12.07 1.35
N ARG A 158 16.53 13.31 1.28
CA ARG A 158 16.49 14.16 0.08
C ARG A 158 17.13 13.48 -1.12
N SER A 159 18.34 12.93 -0.96
CA SER A 159 19.02 12.21 -2.03
C SER A 159 18.21 11.01 -2.55
N LYS A 160 17.50 10.29 -1.68
CA LYS A 160 16.62 9.19 -2.07
C LYS A 160 15.34 9.66 -2.74
N PHE A 161 14.72 10.74 -2.26
CA PHE A 161 13.57 11.36 -2.92
C PHE A 161 13.94 11.83 -4.33
N ASP A 162 15.03 12.59 -4.49
CA ASP A 162 15.51 13.08 -5.80
C ASP A 162 15.73 11.92 -6.78
N ALA A 163 16.38 10.85 -6.30
CA ALA A 163 16.60 9.65 -7.10
C ALA A 163 15.28 8.95 -7.48
N ALA A 164 14.32 8.83 -6.54
CA ALA A 164 13.01 8.25 -6.82
C ALA A 164 12.24 9.07 -7.87
N ILE A 165 12.22 10.40 -7.72
CA ILE A 165 11.56 11.35 -8.63
C ILE A 165 12.15 11.22 -10.04
N ALA A 166 13.48 11.28 -10.14
CA ALA A 166 14.19 11.26 -11.43
C ALA A 166 14.02 9.92 -12.16
N ILE A 167 14.14 8.79 -11.45
CA ILE A 167 13.99 7.46 -12.08
C ILE A 167 12.54 7.22 -12.48
N ALA A 168 11.56 7.55 -11.63
CA ALA A 168 10.15 7.42 -11.96
C ALA A 168 9.78 8.26 -13.19
N GLY A 169 10.24 9.53 -13.23
CA GLY A 169 9.99 10.43 -14.35
C GLY A 169 10.59 9.93 -15.67
N LYS A 170 11.86 9.51 -15.66
CA LYS A 170 12.55 8.98 -16.86
C LYS A 170 11.91 7.70 -17.39
N ALA A 171 11.38 6.85 -16.51
CA ALA A 171 10.74 5.60 -16.87
C ALA A 171 9.24 5.74 -17.21
N GLY A 172 8.69 6.96 -17.22
CA GLY A 172 7.28 7.22 -17.57
C GLY A 172 6.27 6.94 -16.46
N PHE A 173 6.71 6.72 -15.21
CA PHE A 173 5.83 6.55 -14.05
C PHE A 173 5.43 7.91 -13.47
N ALA A 174 4.66 8.68 -14.22
CA ALA A 174 4.26 10.05 -13.84
C ALA A 174 3.59 10.10 -12.46
N ASN A 175 2.69 9.16 -12.16
CA ASN A 175 2.00 9.10 -10.87
C ASN A 175 2.96 8.84 -9.70
N ASP A 176 3.95 7.96 -9.89
CA ASP A 176 4.91 7.66 -8.83
C ASP A 176 5.93 8.79 -8.65
N SER A 177 6.26 9.52 -9.73
CA SER A 177 7.08 10.73 -9.67
C SER A 177 6.34 11.86 -8.94
N ALA A 178 5.06 12.06 -9.24
CA ALA A 178 4.20 13.03 -8.55
C ALA A 178 4.08 12.69 -7.06
N LEU A 179 3.81 11.42 -6.73
CA LEU A 179 3.78 10.94 -5.36
C LEU A 179 5.12 11.22 -4.66
N ALA A 180 6.25 10.87 -5.27
CA ALA A 180 7.56 11.11 -4.66
C ALA A 180 7.83 12.61 -4.41
N ASN A 181 7.38 13.51 -5.30
CA ASN A 181 7.46 14.96 -5.08
C ASN A 181 6.58 15.42 -3.91
N GLU A 182 5.33 14.94 -3.84
CA GLU A 182 4.41 15.25 -2.73
C GLU A 182 5.02 14.83 -1.39
N ARG A 183 5.54 13.60 -1.31
CA ARG A 183 6.19 13.08 -0.10
C ARG A 183 7.47 13.84 0.24
N ALA A 184 8.30 14.18 -0.75
CA ALA A 184 9.48 15.01 -0.53
C ALA A 184 9.10 16.37 0.06
N GLY A 185 8.08 17.03 -0.50
CA GLY A 185 7.55 18.29 0.02
C GLY A 185 7.04 18.18 1.46
N ALA A 186 6.40 17.06 1.83
CA ALA A 186 5.89 16.86 3.18
C ALA A 186 6.98 16.67 4.25
N PHE A 187 8.17 16.21 3.88
CA PHE A 187 9.23 15.88 4.86
C PHE A 187 10.49 16.73 4.74
N CYS A 188 10.81 17.26 3.55
CA CYS A 188 12.10 17.89 3.25
C CYS A 188 12.03 19.41 3.08
N SER A 189 10.83 20.00 3.09
CA SER A 189 10.59 21.45 3.00
C SER A 189 11.10 22.20 4.23
#